data_AF-A0A954A451-F1
#
_entry.id   AF-A0A954A451-F1
#
_cell.length_a   1.000
_cell.length_b   1.000
_cell.length_c   1.000
_cell.angle_alpha   90.00
_cell.angle_beta   90.00
_cell.angle_gamma   90.00
#
_symmetry.space_group_name_H-M   'P 1'
#
loop_
_entity.id
_entity.type
_entity.pdbx_description
1 polymer ?
#
loop_
_entity_poly.entity_id
_entity_poly.type
_entity_poly.pdbx_seq_one_letter_code
_entity_poly.pdbx_strand_id
1 'polypeptide(L)'
;MASEIQQQLRVDIAPDGLTASLYPTTPCPARTPKPKDLVEVLRRAGVVEGIDDDVLALFIEDWRRGTIVGPRVVATGVAPKPAAVPSLKRVAPPARSGQDPVELLPLFVKKDETIFALGAAGAARLGRSVRGDVTQPDPRAGGGPVPGTGIVVENGQWIATRTGFLVISGDRIDVSTVLTHNRDLPPGDYRWTGDAVIRGDVSTGCTLRIEGSIRVEGNVRDGVLIRASGGVEVTERIEGHDTRIVSGASITVGDVAASTLTAEGDVAV
;
A
#
# COMPACT_ATOMS: atom_id res chain seq x y z
N MET A 1 51.25 30.54 -13.76
CA MET A 1 51.70 29.13 -13.65
C MET A 1 50.54 28.16 -13.41
N ALA A 2 49.71 28.31 -12.36
CA ALA A 2 48.49 27.48 -12.16
C ALA A 2 47.37 27.76 -13.20
N SER A 3 47.44 28.89 -13.90
CA SER A 3 46.36 29.44 -14.74
C SER A 3 46.07 28.70 -16.07
N GLU A 4 47.02 27.96 -16.66
CA GLU A 4 46.80 27.36 -18.00
C GLU A 4 46.03 26.04 -17.94
N ILE A 5 46.37 25.15 -17.00
CA ILE A 5 45.65 23.88 -16.77
C ILE A 5 44.20 24.15 -16.33
N GLN A 6 44.00 25.23 -15.59
CA GLN A 6 42.68 25.68 -15.12
C GLN A 6 41.76 26.14 -16.26
N GLN A 7 42.30 26.57 -17.41
CA GLN A 7 41.52 26.98 -18.58
C GLN A 7 41.17 25.81 -19.51
N GLN A 8 41.81 24.65 -19.32
CA GLN A 8 41.65 23.44 -20.12
C GLN A 8 40.66 22.44 -19.50
N LEU A 9 40.12 22.75 -18.32
CA LEU A 9 39.23 21.88 -17.55
C LEU A 9 37.95 22.62 -17.22
N ARG A 10 36.82 21.93 -17.40
CA ARG A 10 35.51 22.41 -16.96
C ARG A 10 34.92 21.42 -15.97
N VAL A 11 34.32 22.00 -14.93
CA VAL A 11 33.55 21.27 -13.92
C VAL A 11 32.10 21.68 -14.10
N ASP A 12 31.24 20.69 -14.33
CA ASP A 12 29.80 20.88 -14.29
C ASP A 12 29.25 20.18 -13.04
N ILE A 13 28.47 20.92 -12.26
CA ILE A 13 27.76 20.38 -11.10
C ILE A 13 26.31 20.24 -11.52
N ALA A 14 25.75 19.04 -11.31
CA ALA A 14 24.36 18.76 -11.65
C ALA A 14 23.41 19.71 -10.89
N PRO A 15 22.22 20.01 -11.44
CA PRO A 15 21.27 20.93 -10.80
C PRO A 15 20.83 20.50 -9.39
N ASP A 16 20.86 19.20 -9.10
CA ASP A 16 20.59 18.64 -7.77
C ASP A 16 21.72 18.88 -6.75
N GLY A 17 22.88 19.36 -7.21
CA GLY A 17 24.07 19.57 -6.39
C GLY A 17 24.71 18.29 -5.87
N LEU A 18 24.26 17.11 -6.30
CA LEU A 18 24.74 15.82 -5.79
C LEU A 18 25.87 15.24 -6.63
N THR A 19 26.07 15.70 -7.86
CA THR A 19 27.09 15.14 -8.76
C THR A 19 27.95 16.25 -9.33
N ALA A 20 29.27 16.08 -9.28
CA ALA A 20 30.22 16.92 -10.01
C ALA A 20 30.95 16.11 -11.08
N SER A 21 30.94 16.63 -12.30
CA SER A 21 31.59 16.03 -13.46
C SER A 21 32.71 16.91 -13.96
N LEU A 22 33.85 16.30 -14.30
CA LEU A 22 35.04 16.96 -14.84
C LEU A 22 35.26 16.52 -16.29
N TYR A 23 35.61 17.47 -17.16
CA TYR A 23 36.02 17.17 -18.54
C TYR A 23 36.99 18.20 -19.12
N PRO A 24 37.81 17.80 -20.10
CA PRO A 24 38.65 18.72 -20.88
C PRO A 24 37.80 19.64 -21.77
N THR A 25 38.16 20.91 -21.84
CA THR A 25 37.61 21.88 -22.80
C THR A 25 38.41 21.94 -24.10
N THR A 26 39.64 21.42 -24.10
CA THR A 26 40.53 21.38 -25.27
C THR A 26 40.85 19.94 -25.66
N PRO A 27 40.71 19.56 -26.95
CA PRO A 27 40.97 18.19 -27.43
C PRO A 27 42.45 17.77 -27.32
N CYS A 28 43.37 18.73 -27.23
CA CYS A 28 44.80 18.47 -27.17
C CYS A 28 45.36 18.98 -25.82
N PRO A 29 45.75 18.09 -24.91
CA PRO A 29 46.28 18.50 -23.62
C PRO A 29 47.70 19.04 -23.78
N ALA A 30 47.91 20.33 -23.48
CA ALA A 30 49.25 20.93 -23.54
C ALA A 30 50.18 20.40 -22.44
N ARG A 31 49.59 19.92 -21.33
CA ARG A 31 50.33 19.44 -20.15
C ARG A 31 49.47 18.48 -19.33
N THR A 32 50.10 17.50 -18.69
CA THR A 32 49.41 16.62 -17.73
C THR A 32 49.17 17.33 -16.40
N PRO A 33 47.92 17.40 -15.91
CA PRO A 33 47.61 17.94 -14.58
C PRO A 33 48.13 17.04 -13.47
N LYS A 34 48.54 17.64 -12.34
CA LYS A 34 48.83 16.91 -11.12
C LYS A 34 47.53 16.70 -10.32
N PRO A 35 47.47 15.70 -9.42
CA PRO A 35 46.30 15.50 -8.55
C PRO A 35 45.90 16.75 -7.77
N LYS A 36 46.89 17.51 -7.26
CA LYS A 36 46.64 18.79 -6.58
C LYS A 36 45.97 19.84 -7.47
N ASP A 37 46.34 19.88 -8.76
CA ASP A 37 45.77 20.83 -9.71
C ASP A 37 44.28 20.52 -9.96
N LEU A 38 43.91 19.23 -10.05
CA LEU A 38 42.51 18.80 -10.21
C LEU A 38 41.68 19.14 -8.97
N VAL A 39 42.20 18.88 -7.78
CA VAL A 39 41.53 19.21 -6.53
C VAL A 39 41.34 20.74 -6.39
N GLU A 40 42.31 21.56 -6.80
CA GLU A 40 42.16 23.01 -6.82
C GLU A 40 41.09 23.48 -7.80
N VAL A 41 41.01 22.89 -8.99
CA VAL A 41 39.98 23.18 -10.00
C VAL A 41 38.59 22.84 -9.44
N LEU A 42 38.44 21.67 -8.81
CA LEU A 42 37.20 21.24 -8.19
C LEU A 42 36.78 22.16 -7.04
N ARG A 43 37.71 22.53 -6.15
CA ARG A 43 37.44 23.46 -5.04
C ARG A 43 37.03 24.84 -5.53
N ARG A 44 37.65 25.37 -6.59
CA ARG A 44 37.26 26.66 -7.19
C ARG A 44 35.89 26.61 -7.85
N ALA A 45 35.51 25.47 -8.42
CA ALA A 45 34.14 25.24 -8.91
C ALA A 45 33.11 25.07 -7.78
N GLY A 46 33.58 25.02 -6.52
CA GLY A 46 32.76 24.89 -5.32
C GLY A 46 32.49 23.45 -4.92
N VAL A 47 33.27 22.47 -5.41
CA VAL A 47 33.23 21.07 -4.94
C VAL A 47 34.13 20.94 -3.72
N VAL A 48 33.53 20.67 -2.57
CA VAL A 48 34.19 20.61 -1.25
C VAL A 48 34.18 19.19 -0.68
N GLU A 49 33.15 18.41 -1.00
CA GLU A 49 32.84 17.12 -0.39
C GLU A 49 32.65 16.04 -1.45
N GLY A 50 32.90 14.77 -1.07
CA GLY A 50 32.58 13.60 -1.90
C GLY A 50 33.49 13.38 -3.11
N ILE A 51 34.69 13.99 -3.14
CA ILE A 51 35.68 13.80 -4.21
C ILE A 51 36.25 12.37 -4.15
N ASP A 52 36.27 11.71 -5.30
CA ASP A 52 36.80 10.35 -5.46
C ASP A 52 38.24 10.41 -6.03
N ASP A 53 39.22 10.18 -5.16
CA ASP A 53 40.64 10.24 -5.51
C ASP A 53 41.05 9.16 -6.52
N ASP A 54 40.40 7.99 -6.51
CA ASP A 54 40.69 6.90 -7.45
C ASP A 54 40.22 7.28 -8.86
N VAL A 55 39.04 7.91 -8.95
CA VAL A 55 38.53 8.42 -10.23
C VAL A 55 39.39 9.56 -10.76
N LEU A 56 39.92 10.42 -9.89
CA LEU A 56 40.88 11.45 -10.30
C LEU A 56 42.20 10.86 -10.82
N ALA A 57 42.72 9.82 -10.18
CA ALA A 57 43.91 9.13 -10.65
C ALA A 57 43.71 8.53 -12.05
N LEU A 58 42.58 7.83 -12.25
CA LEU A 58 42.20 7.28 -13.55
C LEU A 58 42.02 8.37 -14.60
N PHE A 59 41.41 9.51 -14.24
CA PHE A 59 41.27 10.65 -15.13
C PHE A 59 42.62 11.19 -15.60
N ILE A 60 43.64 11.24 -14.73
CA ILE A 60 45.00 11.66 -15.11
C ILE A 60 45.67 10.66 -16.05
N GLU A 61 45.46 9.36 -15.84
CA GLU A 61 45.99 8.32 -16.74
C GLU A 61 45.36 8.42 -18.14
N ASP A 62 44.05 8.57 -18.21
CA ASP A 62 43.33 8.76 -19.48
C ASP A 62 43.73 10.08 -20.15
N TRP A 63 44.00 11.13 -19.36
CA TRP A 63 44.54 12.40 -19.85
C TRP A 63 45.90 12.21 -20.52
N ARG A 64 46.79 11.41 -19.92
CA ARG A 64 48.12 11.10 -20.51
C ARG A 64 48.01 10.31 -21.80
N ARG A 65 47.02 9.41 -21.88
CA ARG A 65 46.78 8.56 -23.04
C ARG A 65 46.03 9.28 -24.16
N GLY A 66 45.48 10.47 -23.89
CA GLY A 66 44.63 11.21 -24.83
C GLY A 66 43.28 10.52 -25.08
N THR A 67 42.82 9.71 -24.12
CA THR A 67 41.64 8.84 -24.27
C THR A 67 40.39 9.36 -23.55
N ILE A 68 40.44 10.56 -22.97
CA ILE A 68 39.27 11.12 -22.29
C ILE A 68 38.18 11.43 -23.31
N VAL A 69 37.05 10.74 -23.15
CA VAL A 69 35.83 10.98 -23.93
C VAL A 69 34.74 11.46 -22.97
N GLY A 70 34.49 12.77 -22.98
CA GLY A 70 33.34 13.37 -22.30
C GLY A 70 33.46 13.54 -20.77
N PRO A 71 32.33 13.88 -20.11
CA PRO A 71 32.26 14.16 -18.68
C PRO A 71 32.47 12.92 -17.82
N ARG A 72 33.31 13.05 -16.79
CA ARG A 72 33.54 12.01 -15.78
C ARG A 72 33.10 12.49 -14.42
N VAL A 73 32.26 11.71 -13.74
CA VAL A 73 31.83 12.01 -12.37
C VAL A 73 33.03 11.83 -11.44
N VAL A 74 33.44 12.90 -10.78
CA VAL A 74 34.61 12.93 -9.89
C VAL A 74 34.26 13.27 -8.45
N ALA A 75 33.02 13.70 -8.19
CA ALA A 75 32.50 13.83 -6.83
C ALA A 75 31.02 13.50 -6.73
N THR A 76 30.64 12.85 -5.64
CA THR A 76 29.26 12.45 -5.35
C THR A 76 28.86 12.85 -3.93
N GLY A 77 27.76 13.59 -3.81
CA GLY A 77 27.12 13.94 -2.55
C GLY A 77 26.21 12.83 -2.03
N VAL A 78 25.64 13.05 -0.85
CA VAL A 78 24.68 12.13 -0.22
C VAL A 78 23.29 12.72 -0.35
N ALA A 79 22.37 12.02 -1.00
CA ALA A 79 20.97 12.44 -1.06
C ALA A 79 20.30 12.39 0.33
N PRO A 80 19.40 13.33 0.66
CA PRO A 80 18.62 13.25 1.90
C PRO A 80 17.64 12.08 1.85
N LYS A 81 17.42 11.42 2.99
CA LYS A 81 16.46 10.33 3.14
C LYS A 81 15.40 10.70 4.19
N PRO A 82 14.10 10.78 3.83
CA PRO A 82 13.04 11.05 4.78
C PRO A 82 13.00 10.02 5.91
N ALA A 83 12.45 10.42 7.05
CA ALA A 83 12.08 9.45 8.09
C ALA A 83 11.11 8.44 7.47
N ALA A 84 11.33 7.15 7.68
CA ALA A 84 10.37 6.16 7.21
C ALA A 84 9.08 6.36 8.01
N VAL A 85 7.96 6.51 7.30
CA VAL A 85 6.62 6.55 7.90
C VAL A 85 6.48 5.33 8.80
N PRO A 86 6.01 5.47 10.05
CA PRO A 86 5.86 4.34 10.95
C PRO A 86 5.03 3.24 10.28
N SER A 87 5.62 2.06 10.09
CA SER A 87 4.94 0.96 9.38
C SER A 87 3.71 0.52 10.15
N LEU A 88 2.54 0.46 9.52
CA LEU A 88 1.33 -0.04 10.14
C LEU A 88 1.38 -1.58 10.17
N LYS A 89 1.46 -2.19 11.36
CA LYS A 89 1.50 -3.66 11.52
C LYS A 89 0.14 -4.19 11.94
N ARG A 90 -0.39 -5.15 11.20
CA ARG A 90 -1.64 -5.83 11.58
C ARG A 90 -1.39 -6.65 12.85
N VAL A 91 -2.23 -6.43 13.86
CA VAL A 91 -2.22 -7.24 15.07
C VAL A 91 -2.97 -8.53 14.78
N ALA A 92 -2.40 -9.67 15.22
CA ALA A 92 -3.05 -10.95 15.04
C ALA A 92 -4.39 -10.95 15.81
N PRO A 93 -5.51 -11.33 15.17
CA PRO A 93 -6.78 -11.37 15.87
C PRO A 93 -6.73 -12.44 16.98
N PRO A 94 -7.53 -12.28 18.05
CA PRO A 94 -7.68 -13.30 19.09
C PRO A 94 -8.11 -14.64 18.49
N ALA A 95 -7.78 -15.75 19.18
CA ALA A 95 -8.28 -17.06 18.81
C ALA A 95 -9.81 -17.10 18.93
N ARG A 96 -10.47 -17.62 17.89
CA ARG A 96 -11.94 -17.71 17.81
C ARG A 96 -12.37 -19.17 17.90
N SER A 97 -13.53 -19.43 18.53
CA SER A 97 -14.02 -20.78 18.81
C SER A 97 -14.44 -21.56 17.56
N GLY A 98 -14.64 -20.87 16.43
CA GLY A 98 -15.08 -21.46 15.17
C GLY A 98 -16.53 -21.93 15.15
N GLN A 99 -17.33 -21.59 16.17
CA GLN A 99 -18.76 -21.92 16.23
C GLN A 99 -19.58 -21.17 15.19
N ASP A 100 -19.12 -19.98 14.78
CA ASP A 100 -19.68 -19.21 13.68
C ASP A 100 -18.60 -19.05 12.60
N PRO A 101 -18.78 -19.62 11.40
CA PRO A 101 -17.83 -19.51 10.31
C PRO A 101 -17.56 -18.06 9.88
N VAL A 102 -18.50 -17.14 10.09
CA VAL A 102 -18.31 -15.71 9.79
C VAL A 102 -17.14 -15.14 10.59
N GLU A 103 -16.97 -15.58 11.83
CA GLU A 103 -15.87 -15.12 12.67
C GLU A 103 -14.50 -15.62 12.18
N LEU A 104 -14.48 -16.71 11.41
CA LEU A 104 -13.26 -17.27 10.83
C LEU A 104 -12.88 -16.62 9.49
N LEU A 105 -13.75 -15.78 8.94
CA LEU A 105 -13.48 -15.11 7.67
C LEU A 105 -12.30 -14.14 7.80
N PRO A 106 -11.51 -13.98 6.72
CA PRO A 106 -10.41 -13.05 6.70
C PRO A 106 -10.93 -11.63 6.92
N LEU A 107 -10.11 -10.81 7.58
CA LEU A 107 -10.41 -9.40 7.87
C LEU A 107 -11.57 -9.14 8.84
N PHE A 108 -12.23 -10.19 9.37
CA PHE A 108 -13.20 -10.01 10.44
C PHE A 108 -12.52 -9.45 11.70
N VAL A 109 -13.17 -8.46 12.33
CA VAL A 109 -12.76 -7.81 13.59
C VAL A 109 -13.99 -7.61 14.48
N LYS A 110 -13.82 -7.77 15.79
CA LYS A 110 -14.85 -7.40 16.77
C LYS A 110 -14.64 -5.97 17.25
N LYS A 111 -15.73 -5.35 17.70
CA LYS A 111 -15.67 -4.08 18.43
C LYS A 111 -14.64 -4.17 19.56
N ASP A 112 -13.88 -3.09 19.74
CA ASP A 112 -12.82 -2.90 20.74
C ASP A 112 -11.55 -3.75 20.49
N GLU A 113 -11.46 -4.50 19.39
CA GLU A 113 -10.22 -5.19 19.00
C GLU A 113 -9.19 -4.21 18.43
N THR A 114 -7.92 -4.39 18.80
CA THR A 114 -6.81 -3.71 18.13
C THR A 114 -6.58 -4.34 16.75
N ILE A 115 -6.72 -3.52 15.72
CA ILE A 115 -6.57 -3.91 14.32
C ILE A 115 -5.10 -3.77 13.89
N PHE A 116 -4.52 -2.60 14.17
CA PHE A 116 -3.16 -2.28 13.79
C PHE A 116 -2.40 -1.61 14.93
N ALA A 117 -1.08 -1.83 14.96
CA ALA A 117 -0.16 -1.11 15.81
C ALA A 117 0.87 -0.39 14.96
N LEU A 118 1.17 0.85 15.35
CA LEU A 118 2.23 1.63 14.73
C LEU A 118 3.60 1.00 15.05
N GLY A 119 4.35 0.63 14.02
CA GLY A 119 5.74 0.20 14.15
C GLY A 119 6.70 1.38 14.39
N ALA A 120 7.98 1.09 14.60
CA ALA A 120 8.99 2.13 14.78
C ALA A 120 9.12 2.99 13.52
N ALA A 121 9.20 4.32 13.70
CA ALA A 121 9.58 5.25 12.66
C ALA A 121 11.07 5.05 12.31
N GLY A 122 11.41 5.09 11.02
CA GLY A 122 12.82 5.13 10.61
C GLY A 122 13.40 6.53 10.80
N ALA A 123 14.65 6.65 11.23
CA ALA A 123 15.30 7.96 11.37
C ALA A 123 15.48 8.65 10.00
N ALA A 124 15.17 9.94 9.95
CA ALA A 124 15.53 10.78 8.81
C ALA A 124 17.07 10.93 8.73
N ARG A 125 17.61 10.96 7.52
CA ARG A 125 19.02 11.27 7.27
C ARG A 125 19.14 12.51 6.41
N LEU A 126 19.90 13.49 6.89
CA LEU A 126 20.24 14.68 6.12
C LEU A 126 21.08 14.32 4.89
N GLY A 127 20.82 15.00 3.80
CA GLY A 127 21.66 14.98 2.62
C GLY A 127 22.80 15.99 2.74
N ARG A 128 23.81 15.82 1.89
CA ARG A 128 24.97 16.68 1.77
C ARG A 128 25.37 16.78 0.29
N SER A 129 25.30 17.97 -0.28
CA SER A 129 25.70 18.23 -1.67
C SER A 129 27.22 18.12 -1.84
N VAL A 130 27.71 18.03 -3.07
CA VAL A 130 29.16 18.12 -3.37
C VAL A 130 29.76 19.47 -2.98
N ARG A 131 28.91 20.50 -2.78
CA ARG A 131 29.31 21.84 -2.33
C ARG A 131 29.41 21.96 -0.80
N GLY A 132 28.98 20.92 -0.06
CA GLY A 132 28.93 20.92 1.40
C GLY A 132 27.61 21.45 1.98
N ASP A 133 26.63 21.80 1.13
CA ASP A 133 25.31 22.24 1.59
C ASP A 133 24.56 21.05 2.19
N VAL A 134 23.98 21.26 3.38
CA VAL A 134 23.14 20.26 4.02
C VAL A 134 21.72 20.37 3.49
N THR A 135 21.20 19.30 2.91
CA THR A 135 19.83 19.24 2.41
C THR A 135 18.95 18.45 3.37
N GLN A 136 17.79 19.01 3.70
CA GLN A 136 16.80 18.31 4.52
C GLN A 136 15.92 17.43 3.63
N PRO A 137 15.46 16.27 4.13
CA PRO A 137 14.44 15.49 3.44
C PRO A 137 13.14 16.26 3.29
N ASP A 138 12.40 16.01 2.20
CA ASP A 138 11.08 16.59 2.02
C ASP A 138 10.14 16.14 3.16
N PRO A 139 9.60 17.06 3.97
CA PRO A 139 8.71 16.73 5.07
C PRO A 139 7.36 16.14 4.61
N ARG A 140 7.03 16.19 3.31
CA ARG A 140 5.80 15.64 2.73
C ARG A 140 6.00 14.27 2.08
N ALA A 141 7.23 13.78 2.00
CA ALA A 141 7.54 12.49 1.41
C ALA A 141 7.21 11.35 2.39
N GLY A 142 6.03 10.75 2.21
CA GLY A 142 5.59 9.58 2.99
C GLY A 142 4.08 9.56 3.22
N GLY A 143 3.33 8.97 2.28
CA GLY A 143 1.93 8.61 2.51
C GLY A 143 1.83 7.25 3.19
N GLY A 144 0.91 7.10 4.14
CA GLY A 144 0.61 5.84 4.82
C GLY A 144 -0.90 5.61 4.90
N PRO A 145 -1.35 4.41 5.27
CA PRO A 145 -2.78 4.14 5.39
C PRO A 145 -3.44 5.12 6.37
N VAL A 146 -4.67 5.53 6.07
CA VAL A 146 -5.48 6.46 6.85
C VAL A 146 -6.66 5.72 7.49
N PRO A 147 -6.93 5.90 8.79
CA PRO A 147 -8.08 5.29 9.44
C PRO A 147 -9.37 5.90 8.90
N GLY A 148 -10.31 5.05 8.54
CA GLY A 148 -11.64 5.41 8.07
C GLY A 148 -12.73 5.19 9.13
N THR A 149 -13.96 5.06 8.67
CA THR A 149 -15.15 4.80 9.47
C THR A 149 -15.01 3.48 10.21
N GLY A 150 -15.39 3.47 11.49
CA GLY A 150 -15.34 2.26 12.32
C GLY A 150 -13.96 2.01 12.95
N ILE A 151 -13.03 2.97 12.84
CA ILE A 151 -11.70 2.90 13.45
C ILE A 151 -11.45 4.17 14.27
N VAL A 152 -10.90 4.01 15.47
CA VAL A 152 -10.33 5.09 16.27
C VAL A 152 -8.83 4.86 16.46
N VAL A 153 -8.04 5.92 16.51
CA VAL A 153 -6.60 5.82 16.79
C VAL A 153 -6.31 6.31 18.19
N GLU A 154 -5.85 5.41 19.05
CA GLU A 154 -5.50 5.69 20.44
C GLU A 154 -4.09 5.19 20.71
N ASN A 155 -3.20 6.04 21.23
CA ASN A 155 -1.82 5.67 21.58
C ASN A 155 -1.04 4.96 20.45
N GLY A 156 -1.31 5.31 19.19
CA GLY A 156 -0.68 4.66 18.03
C GLY A 156 -1.26 3.28 17.68
N GLN A 157 -2.37 2.89 18.29
CA GLN A 157 -3.12 1.68 17.96
C GLN A 157 -4.41 2.06 17.23
N TRP A 158 -4.74 1.29 16.21
CA TRP A 158 -6.02 1.43 15.51
C TRP A 158 -6.96 0.41 16.10
N ILE A 159 -8.05 0.90 16.68
CA ILE A 159 -9.01 0.08 17.44
C ILE A 159 -10.34 0.11 16.68
N ALA A 160 -10.95 -1.05 16.52
CA ALA A 160 -12.26 -1.17 15.90
C ALA A 160 -13.33 -0.57 16.82
N THR A 161 -14.13 0.37 16.33
CA THR A 161 -15.25 0.93 17.11
C THR A 161 -16.57 0.15 16.92
N ARG A 162 -16.57 -0.83 16.02
CA ARG A 162 -17.69 -1.72 15.72
C ARG A 162 -17.21 -3.08 15.22
N THR A 163 -18.05 -4.10 15.34
CA THR A 163 -17.82 -5.43 14.76
C THR A 163 -18.08 -5.39 13.26
N GLY A 164 -17.21 -6.01 12.46
CA GLY A 164 -17.28 -5.92 11.01
C GLY A 164 -16.07 -6.51 10.29
N PHE A 165 -15.91 -6.07 9.04
CA PHE A 165 -14.83 -6.49 8.14
C PHE A 165 -13.97 -5.31 7.75
N LEU A 166 -12.65 -5.47 7.73
CA LEU A 166 -11.76 -4.44 7.19
C LEU A 166 -11.98 -4.32 5.68
N VAL A 167 -12.19 -3.10 5.20
CA VAL A 167 -12.30 -2.74 3.78
C VAL A 167 -11.22 -1.73 3.46
N ILE A 168 -10.42 -2.00 2.42
CA ILE A 168 -9.30 -1.15 2.00
C ILE A 168 -9.67 -0.46 0.69
N SER A 169 -9.68 0.87 0.69
CA SER A 169 -10.01 1.71 -0.47
C SER A 169 -8.91 2.74 -0.68
N GLY A 170 -7.95 2.43 -1.56
CA GLY A 170 -6.76 3.27 -1.75
C GLY A 170 -5.87 3.23 -0.51
N ASP A 171 -5.63 4.40 0.10
CA ASP A 171 -4.92 4.53 1.38
C ASP A 171 -5.84 4.42 2.59
N ARG A 172 -7.17 4.44 2.42
CA ARG A 172 -8.12 4.41 3.52
C ARG A 172 -8.51 2.99 3.92
N ILE A 173 -8.62 2.73 5.23
CA ILE A 173 -9.12 1.47 5.77
C ILE A 173 -10.33 1.73 6.66
N ASP A 174 -11.46 1.11 6.36
CA ASP A 174 -12.70 1.20 7.13
C ASP A 174 -13.06 -0.16 7.75
N VAL A 175 -13.89 -0.17 8.79
CA VAL A 175 -14.57 -1.38 9.29
C VAL A 175 -16.01 -1.36 8.77
N SER A 176 -16.36 -2.23 7.82
CA SER A 176 -17.72 -2.37 7.28
C SER A 176 -18.57 -3.30 8.14
N THR A 177 -19.81 -2.93 8.41
CA THR A 177 -20.82 -3.80 9.06
C THR A 177 -21.53 -4.72 8.07
N VAL A 178 -21.27 -4.56 6.77
CA VAL A 178 -21.81 -5.43 5.73
C VAL A 178 -20.84 -6.60 5.54
N LEU A 179 -21.35 -7.82 5.70
CA LEU A 179 -20.63 -9.05 5.35
C LEU A 179 -20.61 -9.17 3.82
N THR A 180 -19.44 -9.11 3.20
CA THR A 180 -19.31 -9.41 1.76
C THR A 180 -18.48 -10.66 1.55
N HIS A 181 -19.11 -11.72 1.03
CA HIS A 181 -18.46 -12.97 0.67
C HIS A 181 -18.36 -13.07 -0.85
N ASN A 182 -17.14 -12.95 -1.40
CA ASN A 182 -16.91 -12.80 -2.85
C ASN A 182 -16.79 -14.12 -3.63
N ARG A 183 -17.50 -15.17 -3.20
CA ARG A 183 -17.51 -16.50 -3.83
C ARG A 183 -18.70 -17.30 -3.35
N ASP A 184 -18.84 -18.52 -3.85
CA ASP A 184 -19.83 -19.47 -3.36
C ASP A 184 -19.68 -19.69 -1.85
N LEU A 185 -20.82 -19.70 -1.17
CA LEU A 185 -20.89 -19.94 0.26
C LEU A 185 -20.91 -21.45 0.51
N PRO A 186 -19.89 -22.02 1.20
CA PRO A 186 -19.84 -23.44 1.49
C PRO A 186 -20.88 -23.82 2.58
N PRO A 187 -21.22 -25.10 2.74
CA PRO A 187 -22.16 -25.56 3.76
C PRO A 187 -21.76 -25.11 5.18
N GLY A 188 -22.73 -24.69 5.99
CA GLY A 188 -22.48 -24.21 7.36
C GLY A 188 -23.66 -23.46 8.01
N ASP A 189 -23.53 -23.17 9.30
CA ASP A 189 -24.44 -22.31 10.07
C ASP A 189 -23.80 -20.93 10.25
N TYR A 190 -24.27 -19.94 9.49
CA TYR A 190 -23.74 -18.58 9.45
C TYR A 190 -24.68 -17.63 10.17
N ARG A 191 -24.12 -16.79 11.06
CA ARG A 191 -24.90 -15.78 11.78
C ARG A 191 -24.28 -14.41 11.58
N TRP A 192 -25.11 -13.42 11.28
CA TRP A 192 -24.63 -12.06 11.08
C TRP A 192 -25.67 -11.03 11.55
N THR A 193 -25.21 -10.05 12.30
CA THR A 193 -26.10 -9.01 12.87
C THR A 193 -26.31 -7.83 11.91
N GLY A 194 -25.52 -7.72 10.85
CA GLY A 194 -25.65 -6.67 9.83
C GLY A 194 -26.24 -7.18 8.52
N ASP A 195 -26.10 -6.38 7.48
CA ASP A 195 -26.44 -6.80 6.12
C ASP A 195 -25.39 -7.76 5.56
N ALA A 196 -25.79 -8.61 4.61
CA ALA A 196 -24.91 -9.57 3.95
C ALA A 196 -25.06 -9.51 2.42
N VAL A 197 -23.93 -9.68 1.72
CA VAL A 197 -23.86 -9.82 0.26
C VAL A 197 -23.01 -11.05 -0.05
N ILE A 198 -23.62 -12.03 -0.69
CA ILE A 198 -22.96 -13.23 -1.19
C ILE A 198 -22.82 -13.11 -2.70
N ARG A 199 -21.59 -12.96 -3.20
CA ARG A 199 -21.30 -12.86 -4.64
C ARG A 199 -20.98 -14.23 -5.23
N GLY A 200 -21.97 -15.12 -5.18
CA GLY A 200 -21.87 -16.49 -5.63
C GLY A 200 -23.07 -17.31 -5.19
N ASP A 201 -22.98 -18.63 -5.42
CA ASP A 201 -24.04 -19.56 -5.06
C ASP A 201 -24.04 -19.85 -3.55
N VAL A 202 -25.22 -20.13 -2.99
CA VAL A 202 -25.37 -20.66 -1.62
C VAL A 202 -25.55 -22.17 -1.70
N SER A 203 -24.55 -22.92 -1.21
CA SER A 203 -24.50 -24.37 -1.31
C SER A 203 -25.55 -25.07 -0.44
N THR A 204 -25.95 -26.28 -0.82
CA THR A 204 -26.81 -27.17 -0.02
C THR A 204 -26.28 -27.33 1.41
N GLY A 205 -27.19 -27.34 2.39
CA GLY A 205 -26.85 -27.48 3.81
C GLY A 205 -26.42 -26.17 4.48
N CYS A 206 -26.57 -25.02 3.82
CA CYS A 206 -26.39 -23.72 4.47
C CYS A 206 -27.61 -23.34 5.32
N THR A 207 -27.33 -22.84 6.52
CA THR A 207 -28.29 -22.07 7.31
C THR A 207 -27.73 -20.67 7.53
N LEU A 208 -28.46 -19.66 7.07
CA LEU A 208 -28.10 -18.25 7.17
C LEU A 208 -29.10 -17.55 8.11
N ARG A 209 -28.59 -16.95 9.19
CA ARG A 209 -29.38 -16.13 10.13
C ARG A 209 -28.83 -14.72 10.15
N ILE A 210 -29.55 -13.82 9.48
CA ILE A 210 -29.13 -12.44 9.21
C ILE A 210 -30.10 -11.48 9.91
N GLU A 211 -29.62 -10.63 10.80
CA GLU A 211 -30.47 -9.61 11.45
C GLU A 211 -30.68 -8.37 10.55
N GLY A 212 -29.85 -8.20 9.52
CA GLY A 212 -30.07 -7.25 8.44
C GLY A 212 -30.76 -7.85 7.21
N SER A 213 -30.51 -7.23 6.07
CA SER A 213 -30.92 -7.74 4.75
C SER A 213 -29.82 -8.61 4.13
N ILE A 214 -30.20 -9.53 3.25
CA ILE A 214 -29.25 -10.37 2.52
C ILE A 214 -29.49 -10.29 1.01
N ARG A 215 -28.40 -10.09 0.27
CA ARG A 215 -28.36 -10.20 -1.18
C ARG A 215 -27.50 -11.39 -1.59
N VAL A 216 -28.03 -12.24 -2.46
CA VAL A 216 -27.32 -13.36 -3.09
C VAL A 216 -27.25 -13.09 -4.59
N GLU A 217 -26.05 -12.88 -5.11
CA GLU A 217 -25.79 -12.60 -6.53
C GLU A 217 -25.58 -13.91 -7.34
N GLY A 218 -26.28 -14.97 -6.95
CA GLY A 218 -26.14 -16.32 -7.47
C GLY A 218 -27.34 -17.19 -7.12
N ASN A 219 -27.20 -18.51 -7.28
CA ASN A 219 -28.27 -19.47 -7.03
C ASN A 219 -28.33 -19.87 -5.56
N VAL A 220 -29.53 -20.16 -5.07
CA VAL A 220 -29.76 -20.80 -3.77
C VAL A 220 -30.14 -22.25 -3.99
N ARG A 221 -29.25 -23.19 -3.60
CA ARG A 221 -29.40 -24.63 -3.84
C ARG A 221 -30.38 -25.30 -2.87
N ASP A 222 -30.76 -26.54 -3.17
CA ASP A 222 -31.68 -27.34 -2.34
C ASP A 222 -31.19 -27.50 -0.90
N GLY A 223 -32.12 -27.56 0.05
CA GLY A 223 -31.84 -27.75 1.48
C GLY A 223 -31.23 -26.53 2.18
N VAL A 224 -31.37 -25.32 1.63
CA VAL A 224 -30.90 -24.08 2.24
C VAL A 224 -31.99 -23.43 3.11
N LEU A 225 -31.60 -22.93 4.28
CA LEU A 225 -32.44 -22.08 5.13
C LEU A 225 -31.87 -20.66 5.20
N ILE A 226 -32.61 -19.67 4.72
CA ILE A 226 -32.30 -18.25 4.91
C ILE A 226 -33.35 -17.63 5.83
N ARG A 227 -32.91 -17.01 6.92
CA ARG A 227 -33.74 -16.17 7.80
C ARG A 227 -33.11 -14.79 7.88
N ALA A 228 -33.77 -13.80 7.29
CA ALA A 228 -33.37 -12.40 7.36
C ALA A 228 -34.44 -11.59 8.09
N SER A 229 -34.04 -10.68 8.99
CA SER A 229 -35.00 -9.73 9.59
C SER A 229 -35.28 -8.55 8.64
N GLY A 230 -34.34 -8.25 7.74
CA GLY A 230 -34.54 -7.33 6.61
C GLY A 230 -35.05 -8.05 5.36
N GLY A 231 -34.77 -7.46 4.20
CA GLY A 231 -35.16 -8.01 2.90
C GLY A 231 -34.25 -9.14 2.41
N VAL A 232 -34.76 -9.95 1.49
CA VAL A 232 -33.98 -10.98 0.79
C VAL A 232 -34.02 -10.71 -0.71
N GLU A 233 -32.85 -10.55 -1.32
CA GLU A 233 -32.69 -10.43 -2.76
C GLU A 233 -31.86 -11.62 -3.28
N VAL A 234 -32.39 -12.38 -4.24
CA VAL A 234 -31.66 -13.44 -4.94
C VAL A 234 -31.69 -13.12 -6.44
N THR A 235 -30.55 -12.81 -7.04
CA THR A 235 -30.55 -12.32 -8.43
C THR A 235 -30.85 -13.42 -9.46
N GLU A 236 -30.53 -14.67 -9.12
CA GLU A 236 -30.73 -15.83 -10.00
C GLU A 236 -31.91 -16.70 -9.51
N ARG A 237 -31.71 -18.02 -9.41
CA ARG A 237 -32.76 -18.98 -9.06
C ARG A 237 -32.64 -19.48 -7.62
N ILE A 238 -33.80 -19.68 -6.98
CA ILE A 238 -33.94 -20.49 -5.76
C ILE A 238 -34.48 -21.87 -6.17
N GLU A 239 -33.81 -22.94 -5.76
CA GLU A 239 -34.20 -24.31 -6.09
C GLU A 239 -34.30 -25.21 -4.86
N GLY A 240 -35.25 -26.15 -4.92
CA GLY A 240 -35.30 -27.31 -4.05
C GLY A 240 -36.44 -27.31 -3.02
N HIS A 241 -37.02 -28.50 -2.83
CA HIS A 241 -38.18 -28.77 -1.96
C HIS A 241 -37.92 -28.48 -0.49
N ASP A 242 -36.67 -28.62 -0.05
CA ASP A 242 -36.29 -28.38 1.33
C ASP A 242 -35.78 -26.95 1.58
N THR A 243 -35.71 -26.13 0.53
CA THR A 243 -35.28 -24.73 0.61
C THR A 243 -36.38 -23.83 1.17
N ARG A 244 -36.02 -23.07 2.21
CA ARG A 244 -36.92 -22.18 2.93
C ARG A 244 -36.27 -20.80 3.11
N ILE A 245 -36.94 -19.77 2.62
CA ILE A 245 -36.53 -18.37 2.84
C ILE A 245 -37.60 -17.67 3.67
N VAL A 246 -37.17 -17.06 4.76
CA VAL A 246 -37.99 -16.23 5.64
C VAL A 246 -37.40 -14.83 5.68
N SER A 247 -38.19 -13.83 5.32
CA SER A 247 -37.83 -12.42 5.27
C SER A 247 -38.76 -11.61 6.18
N GLY A 248 -38.18 -10.75 7.01
CA GLY A 248 -38.94 -9.75 7.79
C GLY A 248 -39.36 -8.53 6.97
N ALA A 249 -39.00 -8.47 5.68
CA ALA A 249 -39.47 -7.47 4.73
C ALA A 249 -39.91 -8.16 3.43
N SER A 250 -39.64 -7.55 2.27
CA SER A 250 -39.93 -8.14 0.96
C SER A 250 -38.89 -9.20 0.55
N ILE A 251 -39.29 -10.06 -0.39
CA ILE A 251 -38.40 -10.98 -1.12
C ILE A 251 -38.45 -10.62 -2.60
N THR A 252 -37.28 -10.46 -3.22
CA THR A 252 -37.14 -10.32 -4.67
C THR A 252 -36.25 -11.43 -5.18
N VAL A 253 -36.70 -12.16 -6.19
CA VAL A 253 -35.97 -13.30 -6.76
C VAL A 253 -36.10 -13.32 -8.29
N GLY A 254 -35.09 -13.81 -9.00
CA GLY A 254 -35.12 -13.95 -10.46
C GLY A 254 -35.95 -15.15 -10.96
N ASP A 255 -35.89 -16.30 -10.28
CA ASP A 255 -36.78 -17.44 -10.51
C ASP A 255 -36.89 -18.37 -9.28
N VAL A 256 -37.99 -19.11 -9.16
CA VAL A 256 -38.22 -20.04 -8.04
C VAL A 256 -38.69 -21.40 -8.53
N ALA A 257 -37.95 -22.45 -8.16
CA ALA A 257 -38.26 -23.83 -8.50
C ALA A 257 -38.43 -24.68 -7.23
N ALA A 258 -39.69 -24.99 -6.91
CA ALA A 258 -40.06 -25.93 -5.85
C ALA A 258 -39.60 -25.56 -4.43
N SER A 259 -39.63 -24.28 -4.04
CA SER A 259 -39.17 -23.82 -2.71
C SER A 259 -40.26 -23.07 -1.92
N THR A 260 -40.04 -22.89 -0.61
CA THR A 260 -40.97 -22.12 0.25
C THR A 260 -40.41 -20.74 0.56
N LEU A 261 -41.16 -19.68 0.20
CA LEU A 261 -40.84 -18.29 0.51
C LEU A 261 -41.87 -17.73 1.48
N THR A 262 -41.43 -17.03 2.52
CA THR A 262 -42.29 -16.34 3.48
C THR A 262 -41.74 -14.95 3.74
N ALA A 263 -42.56 -13.93 3.50
CA ALA A 263 -42.22 -12.53 3.64
C ALA A 263 -43.28 -11.82 4.49
N GLU A 264 -42.89 -10.85 5.30
CA GLU A 264 -43.86 -9.90 5.90
C GLU A 264 -44.36 -8.88 4.88
N GLY A 265 -43.53 -8.56 3.88
CA GLY A 265 -43.87 -7.70 2.76
C GLY A 265 -44.23 -8.48 1.48
N ASP A 266 -43.92 -7.88 0.34
CA ASP A 266 -44.20 -8.45 -0.97
C ASP A 266 -43.19 -9.55 -1.36
N VAL A 267 -43.66 -10.52 -2.14
CA VAL A 267 -42.80 -11.49 -2.85
C VAL A 267 -42.89 -11.20 -4.35
N ALA A 268 -41.77 -10.76 -4.93
CA ALA A 268 -41.63 -10.50 -6.36
C ALA A 268 -40.72 -11.58 -6.99
N VAL A 269 -41.24 -12.23 -8.04
CA VAL A 269 -40.57 -13.22 -8.88
C VAL A 269 -40.58 -12.74 -10.31
#